data_AF-A0A852F5H5-F1
#
_entry.id   AF-A0A852F5H5-F1
#
_cell.length_a   1.000
_cell.length_b   1.000
_cell.length_c   1.000
_cell.angle_alpha   90.00
_cell.angle_beta   90.00
_cell.angle_gamma   90.00
#
_symmetry.space_group_name_H-M   'P 1'
#
loop_
_entity.id
_entity.type
_entity.pdbx_description
1 polymer ?
#
loop_
_entity_poly.entity_id
_entity_poly.type
_entity_poly.pdbx_seq_one_letter_code
_entity_poly.pdbx_strand_id
1 'polypeptide(L)'
;RSSYSCCYFVLPCCFFDFHGKYSRRQSKKTQYREYLDFVAQIGFVCGFRVEEDCLRIPSTKRVSFIGKSRTYPAAEHALVDKQITEFINSRQTCAVAMWDRRVGFNHEDDCGGLCKEAGSEPPEDETETAGTIWMPGFQPREKVEQVRNCASLPRDFVDEVVLNVANLLLNAAPQKSCSDKQGGNMSTWN
;
A
#
# COMPACT_ATOMS: atom_id res chain seq x y z
N ARG A 1 -1.42 -13.86 16.92
CA ARG A 1 -2.08 -15.01 16.25
C ARG A 1 -3.56 -14.67 16.07
N SER A 2 -4.21 -15.13 15.01
CA SER A 2 -5.63 -14.89 14.73
C SER A 2 -6.49 -16.12 15.03
N SER A 3 -7.78 -15.92 15.28
CA SER A 3 -8.75 -17.01 15.43
C SER A 3 -8.89 -17.84 14.12
N TYR A 4 -9.36 -19.07 14.24
CA TYR A 4 -9.64 -19.94 13.09
C TYR A 4 -10.76 -19.38 12.19
N SER A 5 -11.80 -18.77 12.78
CA SER A 5 -12.92 -18.15 12.06
C SER A 5 -12.65 -16.72 11.59
N CYS A 6 -11.40 -16.24 11.72
CA CYS A 6 -11.03 -14.89 11.31
C CYS A 6 -11.12 -14.71 9.79
N CYS A 7 -11.51 -13.52 9.36
CA CYS A 7 -11.36 -13.04 7.99
C CYS A 7 -10.48 -11.79 8.00
N TYR A 8 -9.89 -11.44 6.85
CA TYR A 8 -9.07 -10.23 6.76
C TYR A 8 -9.33 -9.46 5.48
N PHE A 9 -9.04 -8.16 5.54
CA PHE A 9 -8.94 -7.26 4.41
C PHE A 9 -7.62 -6.50 4.52
N VAL A 10 -6.88 -6.36 3.42
CA VAL A 10 -5.62 -5.60 3.38
C VAL A 10 -5.51 -4.78 2.10
N LEU A 11 -5.10 -3.53 2.24
CA LEU A 11 -4.76 -2.62 1.14
C LEU A 11 -3.24 -2.36 1.15
N PRO A 12 -2.46 -2.99 0.25
CA PRO A 12 -1.01 -2.86 0.23
C PRO A 12 -0.57 -1.48 -0.30
N CYS A 13 -0.40 -0.51 0.61
CA CYS A 13 -0.03 0.86 0.24
C CYS A 13 1.47 1.18 0.39
N CYS A 14 2.21 0.48 1.26
CA CYS A 14 3.63 0.73 1.52
C CYS A 14 4.45 -0.55 1.31
N PHE A 15 5.65 -0.43 0.75
CA PHE A 15 6.53 -1.58 0.45
C PHE A 15 7.31 -2.03 1.68
N PHE A 16 6.65 -2.78 2.56
CA PHE A 16 7.26 -3.36 3.76
C PHE A 16 7.06 -4.88 3.80
N ASP A 17 8.13 -5.58 4.15
CA ASP A 17 8.13 -6.97 4.58
C ASP A 17 8.05 -7.00 6.13
N PHE A 18 8.09 -8.19 6.73
CA PHE A 18 7.99 -8.37 8.19
C PHE A 18 9.13 -7.72 8.98
N HIS A 19 10.31 -7.58 8.38
CA HIS A 19 11.53 -7.10 9.04
C HIS A 19 12.03 -5.74 8.52
N GLY A 20 11.31 -5.10 7.60
CA GLY A 20 11.74 -3.82 7.03
C GLY A 20 11.23 -3.57 5.62
N LYS A 21 11.93 -2.70 4.88
CA LYS A 21 11.54 -2.34 3.51
C LYS A 21 11.58 -3.56 2.60
N TYR A 22 10.54 -3.75 1.79
CA TYR A 22 10.48 -4.83 0.81
C TYR A 22 11.46 -4.58 -0.34
N SER A 23 12.39 -5.51 -0.52
CA SER A 23 13.36 -5.50 -1.61
C SER A 23 12.88 -6.36 -2.77
N ARG A 24 12.86 -5.73 -3.96
CA ARG A 24 12.51 -6.38 -5.22
C ARG A 24 13.50 -7.51 -5.52
N ARG A 25 12.99 -8.68 -5.92
CA ARG A 25 13.79 -9.88 -6.23
C ARG A 25 13.90 -10.17 -7.73
N GLN A 26 13.00 -9.63 -8.56
CA GLN A 26 12.96 -9.94 -9.99
C GLN A 26 12.69 -8.71 -10.87
N SER A 27 13.44 -8.57 -11.96
CA SER A 27 13.33 -7.42 -12.87
C SER A 27 12.17 -7.50 -13.87
N LYS A 28 11.48 -8.64 -13.97
CA LYS A 28 10.45 -8.91 -15.00
C LYS A 28 9.08 -8.27 -14.74
N LYS A 29 8.76 -7.93 -13.48
CA LYS A 29 7.45 -7.36 -13.07
C LYS A 29 7.63 -5.99 -12.43
N THR A 30 6.65 -5.09 -12.50
CA THR A 30 6.72 -3.81 -11.78
C THR A 30 6.89 -4.05 -10.27
N GLN A 31 7.58 -3.14 -9.56
CA GLN A 31 7.78 -3.27 -8.11
C GLN A 31 6.45 -3.46 -7.37
N TYR A 32 5.40 -2.74 -7.79
CA TYR A 32 4.08 -2.86 -7.20
C TYR A 32 3.43 -4.22 -7.45
N ARG A 33 3.47 -4.75 -8.69
CA ARG A 33 2.88 -6.06 -8.98
C ARG A 33 3.60 -7.18 -8.24
N GLU A 34 4.93 -7.13 -8.18
CA GLU A 34 5.71 -8.11 -7.42
C GLU A 34 5.38 -8.05 -5.92
N TYR A 35 5.19 -6.85 -5.37
CA TYR A 35 4.78 -6.69 -3.98
C TYR A 35 3.35 -7.21 -3.72
N LEU A 36 2.41 -7.00 -4.66
CA LEU A 36 1.07 -7.58 -4.58
C LEU A 36 1.12 -9.11 -4.56
N ASP A 37 1.93 -9.71 -5.44
CA ASP A 37 2.14 -11.18 -5.46
C ASP A 37 2.70 -11.66 -4.13
N PHE A 38 3.62 -10.90 -3.51
CA PHE A 38 4.12 -11.19 -2.18
C PHE A 38 3.02 -11.15 -1.12
N VAL A 39 2.18 -10.11 -1.09
CA VAL A 39 1.10 -10.01 -0.09
C VAL A 39 0.08 -11.14 -0.28
N ALA A 40 -0.25 -11.50 -1.53
CA ALA A 40 -1.10 -12.66 -1.82
C ALA A 40 -0.48 -13.95 -1.28
N GLN A 41 0.84 -14.15 -1.48
CA GLN A 41 1.57 -15.29 -0.96
C GLN A 41 1.51 -15.38 0.56
N ILE A 42 1.58 -14.24 1.28
CA ILE A 42 1.42 -14.24 2.74
C ILE A 42 0.05 -14.81 3.12
N GLY A 43 -1.02 -14.37 2.46
CA GLY A 43 -2.36 -14.89 2.71
C GLY A 43 -2.47 -16.39 2.47
N PHE A 44 -1.87 -16.91 1.41
CA PHE A 44 -1.83 -18.35 1.12
C PHE A 44 -1.02 -19.15 2.14
N VAL A 45 0.15 -18.65 2.55
CA VAL A 45 0.96 -19.30 3.60
C VAL A 45 0.24 -19.29 4.94
N CYS A 46 -0.53 -18.24 5.23
CA CYS A 46 -1.43 -18.21 6.36
C CYS A 46 -2.63 -19.16 6.21
N GLY A 47 -2.76 -19.87 5.08
CA GLY A 47 -3.82 -20.83 4.80
C GLY A 47 -5.19 -20.19 4.66
N PHE A 48 -5.26 -18.98 4.09
CA PHE A 48 -6.51 -18.34 3.73
C PHE A 48 -6.89 -18.59 2.28
N ARG A 49 -8.20 -18.63 2.01
CA ARG A 49 -8.74 -18.43 0.67
C ARG A 49 -8.68 -16.93 0.34
N VAL A 50 -7.64 -16.55 -0.38
CA VAL A 50 -7.35 -15.16 -0.75
C VAL A 50 -8.03 -14.78 -2.06
N GLU A 51 -8.71 -13.63 -2.08
CA GLU A 51 -9.28 -13.01 -3.26
C GLU A 51 -8.67 -11.62 -3.47
N GLU A 52 -8.31 -11.30 -4.73
CA GLU A 52 -7.83 -9.97 -5.14
C GLU A 52 -9.02 -9.12 -5.58
N ASP A 53 -9.11 -7.90 -5.08
CA ASP A 53 -10.16 -6.94 -5.45
C ASP A 53 -9.56 -5.58 -5.82
N CYS A 54 -10.18 -4.89 -6.78
CA CYS A 54 -9.80 -3.57 -7.23
C CYS A 54 -10.78 -2.52 -6.70
N LEU A 55 -10.35 -1.77 -5.69
CA LEU A 55 -11.15 -0.73 -5.07
C LEU A 55 -11.38 0.44 -6.05
N ARG A 56 -12.55 1.08 -5.94
CA ARG A 56 -12.89 2.30 -6.67
C ARG A 56 -12.28 3.57 -6.02
N ILE A 57 -11.01 3.52 -5.66
CA ILE A 57 -10.27 4.66 -5.10
C ILE A 57 -9.37 5.29 -6.18
N PRO A 58 -9.15 6.62 -6.16
CA PRO A 58 -8.36 7.34 -7.16
C PRO A 58 -6.84 7.20 -6.93
N SER A 59 -6.37 6.03 -6.49
CA SER A 59 -4.96 5.74 -6.22
C SER A 59 -4.43 4.68 -7.18
N THR A 60 -3.14 4.75 -7.51
CA THR A 60 -2.44 3.67 -8.21
C THR A 60 -2.31 2.41 -7.35
N LYS A 61 -2.49 2.54 -6.02
CA LYS A 61 -2.48 1.44 -5.05
C LYS A 61 -3.89 1.06 -4.62
N ARG A 62 -4.70 0.66 -5.59
CA ARG A 62 -6.13 0.32 -5.42
C ARG A 62 -6.43 -1.18 -5.32
N VAL A 63 -5.40 -2.02 -5.45
CA VAL A 63 -5.57 -3.47 -5.36
C VAL A 63 -5.53 -3.87 -3.89
N SER A 64 -6.50 -4.64 -3.45
CA SER A 64 -6.65 -5.14 -2.09
C SER A 64 -6.81 -6.66 -2.07
N PHE A 65 -6.58 -7.28 -0.92
CA PHE A 65 -6.78 -8.71 -0.73
C PHE A 65 -7.73 -8.99 0.41
N ILE A 66 -8.61 -9.98 0.19
CA ILE A 66 -9.60 -10.45 1.16
C ILE A 66 -9.31 -11.91 1.47
N GLY A 67 -9.10 -12.25 2.74
CA GLY A 67 -9.05 -13.63 3.21
C GLY A 67 -10.40 -14.04 3.79
N LYS A 68 -11.14 -14.91 3.10
CA LYS A 68 -12.50 -15.29 3.50
C LYS A 68 -12.54 -16.32 4.63
N SER A 69 -11.82 -17.41 4.47
CA SER A 69 -11.82 -18.55 5.40
C SER A 69 -10.51 -19.33 5.34
N ARG A 70 -10.28 -20.20 6.33
CA ARG A 70 -9.14 -21.13 6.32
C ARG A 70 -9.36 -22.24 5.30
N THR A 71 -8.27 -22.68 4.68
CA THR A 71 -8.25 -23.78 3.68
C THR A 71 -7.92 -25.14 4.29
N TYR A 72 -7.72 -25.21 5.61
CA TYR A 72 -7.32 -26.39 6.36
C TYR A 72 -8.22 -26.57 7.59
N PRO A 73 -8.41 -27.79 8.14
CA PRO A 73 -9.24 -28.05 9.32
C PRO A 73 -8.70 -27.46 10.63
N ALA A 74 -9.56 -27.17 11.60
CA ALA A 74 -9.17 -26.57 12.89
C ALA A 74 -8.11 -27.36 13.68
N ALA A 75 -8.06 -28.69 13.52
CA ALA A 75 -7.05 -29.54 14.17
C ALA A 75 -5.62 -29.23 13.69
N GLU A 76 -5.45 -28.77 12.45
CA GLU A 76 -4.15 -28.48 11.85
C GLU A 76 -3.67 -27.05 12.13
N HIS A 77 -4.46 -26.23 12.85
CA HIS A 77 -4.13 -24.83 13.11
C HIS A 77 -2.78 -24.65 13.78
N ALA A 78 -2.41 -25.52 14.73
CA ALA A 78 -1.11 -25.46 15.38
C ALA A 78 0.06 -25.77 14.41
N LEU A 79 -0.14 -26.69 13.46
CA LEU A 79 0.86 -27.03 12.45
C LEU A 79 1.05 -25.87 11.46
N VAL A 80 -0.04 -25.31 10.94
CA VAL A 80 0.01 -24.17 10.03
C VAL A 80 0.59 -22.95 10.74
N ASP A 81 0.27 -22.75 12.02
CA ASP A 81 0.88 -21.70 12.82
C ASP A 81 2.41 -21.82 12.87
N LYS A 82 2.93 -23.03 13.05
CA LYS A 82 4.37 -23.31 12.99
C LYS A 82 4.96 -22.97 11.62
N GLN A 83 4.30 -23.37 10.52
CA GLN A 83 4.71 -23.04 9.16
C GLN A 83 4.74 -21.53 8.90
N ILE A 84 3.75 -20.78 9.41
CA ILE A 84 3.72 -19.32 9.33
C ILE A 84 4.93 -18.72 10.06
N THR A 85 5.27 -19.23 11.25
CA THR A 85 6.46 -18.77 11.99
C THR A 85 7.74 -19.04 11.22
N GLU A 86 7.88 -20.24 10.65
CA GLU A 86 9.03 -20.59 9.82
C GLU A 86 9.13 -19.68 8.59
N PHE A 87 8.01 -19.37 7.94
CA PHE A 87 7.98 -18.44 6.81
C PHE A 87 8.41 -17.03 7.19
N ILE A 88 7.93 -16.49 8.32
CA ILE A 88 8.33 -15.15 8.81
C ILE A 88 9.83 -15.13 9.16
N ASN A 89 10.34 -16.17 9.80
CA ASN A 89 11.75 -16.27 10.19
C ASN A 89 12.67 -16.43 8.97
N SER A 90 12.24 -17.17 7.93
CA SER A 90 13.00 -17.35 6.70
C SER A 90 13.29 -16.05 5.94
N ARG A 91 12.51 -15.00 6.22
CA ARG A 91 12.69 -13.65 5.65
C ARG A 91 13.75 -12.83 6.37
N GLN A 92 14.05 -13.15 7.62
CA GLN A 92 15.02 -12.40 8.44
C GLN A 92 16.45 -12.52 7.90
N THR A 93 16.81 -13.69 7.37
CA THR A 93 18.15 -13.97 6.83
C THR A 93 18.48 -13.16 5.58
N CYS A 94 17.49 -12.66 4.83
CA CYS A 94 17.71 -11.76 3.70
C CYS A 94 17.96 -10.29 4.11
N ALA A 95 17.53 -9.88 5.31
CA ALA A 95 17.67 -8.49 5.77
C ALA A 95 19.05 -8.23 6.41
N VAL A 96 19.60 -9.21 7.15
CA VAL A 96 20.87 -9.06 7.88
C VAL A 96 22.08 -9.02 6.94
N ALA A 97 22.03 -9.70 5.79
CA ALA A 97 23.10 -9.66 4.79
C ALA A 97 23.32 -8.26 4.16
N MET A 98 22.41 -7.31 4.36
CA MET A 98 22.54 -5.93 3.84
C MET A 98 23.14 -4.95 4.86
N TRP A 99 23.12 -5.24 6.17
CA TRP A 99 23.64 -4.30 7.19
C TRP A 99 25.11 -4.52 7.51
N ASP A 100 25.65 -5.72 7.26
CA ASP A 100 27.03 -6.09 7.62
C ASP A 100 28.09 -5.63 6.60
N ARG A 101 27.73 -4.80 5.62
CA ARG A 101 28.69 -4.20 4.68
C ARG A 101 29.02 -2.74 4.99
N ARG A 102 28.52 -2.21 6.11
CA ARG A 102 28.62 -0.78 6.45
C ARG A 102 29.47 -0.49 7.69
N VAL A 103 30.41 -1.37 8.04
CA VAL A 103 31.43 -1.10 9.06
C VAL A 103 32.78 -1.65 8.60
N GLY A 104 33.67 -0.76 8.14
CA GLY A 104 35.02 -1.15 7.69
C GLY A 104 35.81 -0.06 6.94
N PHE A 105 36.09 1.07 7.61
CA PHE A 105 37.31 1.91 7.56
C PHE A 105 37.82 2.60 6.26
N ASN A 106 37.76 3.94 6.32
CA ASN A 106 38.73 5.00 5.95
C ASN A 106 39.43 5.06 4.57
N HIS A 107 39.07 6.14 3.84
CA HIS A 107 39.88 7.12 3.08
C HIS A 107 41.38 6.83 2.81
N GLU A 108 41.80 6.86 1.53
CA GLU A 108 42.70 7.87 0.94
C GLU A 108 42.62 7.79 -0.60
N ASP A 109 42.97 8.91 -1.24
CA ASP A 109 42.82 9.28 -2.64
C ASP A 109 43.50 8.36 -3.67
N ASP A 110 42.88 8.19 -4.84
CA ASP A 110 43.59 8.39 -6.11
C ASP A 110 42.60 8.64 -7.26
N CYS A 111 42.81 9.75 -7.96
CA CYS A 111 42.05 10.22 -9.09
C CYS A 111 42.79 9.82 -10.37
N GLY A 112 42.20 8.95 -11.19
CA GLY A 112 42.73 8.66 -12.51
C GLY A 112 41.80 7.81 -13.36
N GLY A 113 41.14 8.42 -14.36
CA GLY A 113 40.46 7.65 -15.40
C GLY A 113 39.30 8.30 -16.17
N LEU A 114 39.53 9.49 -16.71
CA LEU A 114 39.04 10.01 -18.01
C LEU A 114 37.88 9.26 -18.73
N CYS A 115 36.75 9.95 -18.91
CA CYS A 115 35.96 9.92 -20.16
C CYS A 115 35.44 11.34 -20.46
N LYS A 116 35.77 11.82 -21.65
CA LYS A 116 35.74 13.22 -22.11
C LYS A 116 34.34 13.82 -22.24
N GLU A 117 34.24 15.09 -21.87
CA GLU A 117 33.20 16.02 -22.31
C GLU A 117 33.24 16.23 -23.83
N ALA A 118 32.06 16.34 -24.43
CA ALA A 118 31.84 17.20 -25.59
C ALA A 118 30.75 18.19 -25.17
N GLY A 119 31.16 19.39 -24.82
CA GLY A 119 30.27 20.50 -24.55
C GLY A 119 29.68 21.05 -25.85
N SER A 120 28.40 21.41 -25.78
CA SER A 120 27.77 22.41 -26.62
C SER A 120 26.67 23.07 -25.79
N GLU A 121 26.94 24.30 -25.35
CA GLU A 121 25.98 25.24 -24.78
C GLU A 121 24.77 25.44 -25.73
N PRO A 122 23.53 25.56 -25.23
CA PRO A 122 22.42 26.07 -26.03
C PRO A 122 22.28 27.60 -25.84
N PRO A 123 22.13 28.39 -26.92
CA PRO A 123 21.87 29.81 -26.81
C PRO A 123 20.39 30.07 -26.49
N GLU A 124 20.20 31.22 -25.85
CA GLU A 124 18.93 31.81 -25.46
C GLU A 124 18.12 32.29 -26.69
N ASP A 125 16.81 32.30 -26.46
CA ASP A 125 15.77 33.16 -27.05
C ASP A 125 14.93 32.69 -28.25
N GLU A 126 13.63 32.68 -27.95
CA GLU A 126 12.38 32.70 -28.73
C GLU A 126 12.27 31.91 -30.04
N THR A 127 11.30 30.96 -30.08
CA THR A 127 10.05 31.16 -30.83
C THR A 127 9.16 29.91 -30.75
N GLU A 128 7.88 30.18 -30.52
CA GLU A 128 6.77 29.24 -30.53
C GLU A 128 6.84 28.30 -31.74
N THR A 129 7.17 27.03 -31.50
CA THR A 129 6.92 25.99 -32.49
C THR A 129 5.68 25.23 -32.05
N ALA A 130 4.60 25.43 -32.81
CA ALA A 130 3.34 24.75 -32.69
C ALA A 130 3.56 23.23 -32.53
N GLY A 131 3.45 22.77 -31.29
CA GLY A 131 3.51 21.36 -30.95
C GLY A 131 2.36 20.65 -31.63
N THR A 132 2.69 19.58 -32.36
CA THR A 132 1.76 18.57 -32.85
C THR A 132 0.69 18.31 -31.80
N ILE A 133 -0.58 18.59 -32.14
CA ILE A 133 -1.72 18.52 -31.23
C ILE A 133 -1.79 17.11 -30.61
N TRP A 134 -1.31 16.98 -29.38
CA TRP A 134 -1.35 15.73 -28.60
C TRP A 134 -2.76 15.51 -28.02
N MET A 135 -3.70 15.25 -28.92
CA MET A 135 -5.15 15.14 -28.69
C MET A 135 -5.88 16.49 -28.68
N PRO A 136 -6.83 16.72 -29.61
CA PRO A 136 -7.71 17.87 -29.57
C PRO A 136 -8.50 17.90 -28.26
N GLY A 137 -8.41 19.00 -27.51
CA GLY A 137 -9.16 19.19 -26.26
C GLY A 137 -8.43 18.79 -24.96
N PHE A 138 -7.16 18.36 -25.04
CA PHE A 138 -6.35 18.22 -23.83
C PHE A 138 -5.99 19.60 -23.27
N GLN A 139 -6.51 19.93 -22.08
CA GLN A 139 -6.08 21.09 -21.31
C GLN A 139 -5.18 20.61 -20.16
N PRO A 140 -3.86 20.87 -20.22
CA PRO A 140 -2.98 20.65 -19.08
C PRO A 140 -3.50 21.41 -17.87
N ARG A 141 -3.35 20.83 -16.68
CA ARG A 141 -3.62 21.55 -15.43
C ARG A 141 -2.67 22.74 -15.31
N GLU A 142 -3.14 23.77 -14.61
CA GLU A 142 -2.28 24.88 -14.20
C GLU A 142 -1.08 24.36 -13.42
N LYS A 143 0.10 24.97 -13.63
CA LYS A 143 1.36 24.57 -12.97
C LYS A 143 1.28 24.60 -11.45
N VAL A 144 0.34 25.37 -10.89
CA VAL A 144 0.08 25.50 -9.46
C VAL A 144 -1.34 25.03 -9.20
N GLU A 145 -1.52 23.89 -8.52
CA GLU A 145 -2.84 23.47 -8.08
C GLU A 145 -3.27 24.30 -6.86
N GLN A 146 -4.41 24.98 -6.95
CA GLN A 146 -5.03 25.59 -5.78
C GLN A 146 -5.47 24.49 -4.80
N VAL A 147 -5.09 24.64 -3.53
CA VAL A 147 -5.45 23.72 -2.46
C VAL A 147 -6.97 23.80 -2.23
N ARG A 148 -7.70 22.75 -2.61
CA ARG A 148 -9.17 22.63 -2.44
C ARG A 148 -9.58 21.73 -1.27
N ASN A 149 -8.66 21.42 -0.37
CA ASN A 149 -8.92 20.60 0.81
C ASN A 149 -8.92 21.48 2.08
N CYS A 150 -9.16 20.86 3.22
CA CYS A 150 -9.20 21.55 4.51
C CYS A 150 -7.82 21.93 5.07
N ALA A 151 -6.70 21.72 4.34
CA ALA A 151 -5.35 21.89 4.90
C ALA A 151 -5.00 23.35 5.22
N SER A 152 -5.67 24.31 4.60
CA SER A 152 -5.52 25.74 4.87
C SER A 152 -6.53 26.28 5.91
N LEU A 153 -7.47 25.46 6.38
CA LEU A 153 -8.45 25.90 7.37
C LEU A 153 -7.83 26.00 8.77
N PRO A 154 -8.23 26.99 9.59
CA PRO A 154 -7.83 27.05 10.99
C PRO A 154 -8.21 25.76 11.72
N ARG A 155 -7.28 25.22 12.52
CA ARG A 155 -7.49 23.96 13.23
C ARG A 155 -8.70 24.00 14.16
N ASP A 156 -8.87 25.11 14.87
CA ASP A 156 -10.01 25.31 15.79
C ASP A 156 -11.36 25.14 15.08
N PHE A 157 -11.48 25.66 13.86
CA PHE A 157 -12.68 25.50 13.03
C PHE A 157 -12.89 24.05 12.59
N VAL A 158 -11.82 23.37 12.16
CA VAL A 158 -11.88 21.95 11.78
C VAL A 158 -12.31 21.09 12.97
N ASP A 159 -11.75 21.34 14.15
CA ASP A 159 -12.03 20.60 15.37
C ASP A 159 -13.49 20.82 15.83
N GLU A 160 -14.00 22.04 15.75
CA GLU A 160 -15.41 22.36 16.04
C GLU A 160 -16.37 21.59 15.12
N VAL A 161 -16.09 21.59 13.81
CA VAL A 161 -16.91 20.88 12.82
C VAL A 161 -16.88 19.37 13.07
N VAL A 162 -15.69 18.81 13.31
CA VAL A 162 -15.51 17.37 13.57
C VAL A 162 -16.27 16.95 14.83
N LEU A 163 -16.16 17.73 15.91
CA LEU A 163 -16.83 17.43 17.18
C LEU A 163 -18.35 17.47 17.03
N ASN A 164 -18.89 18.47 16.32
CA ASN A 164 -20.32 18.59 16.06
C ASN A 164 -20.86 17.40 15.26
N VAL A 165 -20.15 17.00 14.19
CA VAL A 165 -20.53 15.84 13.38
C VAL A 165 -20.45 14.55 14.19
N ALA A 166 -19.38 14.36 14.97
CA ALA A 166 -19.22 13.19 15.81
C ALA A 166 -20.37 13.05 16.83
N ASN A 167 -20.73 14.14 17.51
CA ASN A 167 -21.85 14.14 18.45
C ASN A 167 -23.18 13.83 17.77
N LEU A 168 -23.45 14.38 16.58
CA LEU A 168 -24.66 14.05 15.83
C LEU A 168 -24.72 12.57 15.46
N LEU A 169 -23.61 11.99 15.00
CA LEU A 169 -23.54 10.57 14.64
C LEU A 169 -23.68 9.64 15.84
N LEU A 170 -23.03 9.97 16.96
CA LEU A 170 -23.08 9.18 18.18
C LEU A 170 -24.47 9.23 18.83
N ASN A 171 -25.14 10.38 18.76
CA ASN A 171 -26.49 10.56 19.31
C ASN A 171 -27.61 10.14 18.34
N ALA A 172 -27.29 9.96 17.05
CA ALA A 172 -28.24 9.44 16.05
C ALA A 172 -28.44 7.92 16.13
N ALA A 173 -27.66 7.20 16.95
CA ALA A 173 -27.90 5.78 17.20
C ALA A 173 -29.17 5.61 18.04
N PRO A 174 -30.23 4.97 17.52
CA PRO A 174 -31.38 4.59 18.35
C PRO A 174 -30.89 3.66 19.44
N GLN A 175 -31.30 3.91 20.69
CA GLN A 175 -31.15 2.95 21.78
C GLN A 175 -31.80 1.63 21.34
N LYS A 176 -31.00 0.67 20.87
CA LYS A 176 -31.47 -0.69 20.62
C LYS A 176 -31.81 -1.29 21.98
N SER A 177 -33.06 -1.12 22.41
CA SER A 177 -33.66 -2.01 23.40
C SER A 177 -33.55 -3.42 22.84
N CYS A 178 -32.68 -4.21 23.44
CA CYS A 178 -32.55 -5.62 23.13
C CYS A 178 -33.85 -6.30 23.58
N SER A 179 -34.74 -6.58 22.63
CA SER A 179 -35.71 -7.65 22.76
C SER A 179 -35.40 -8.67 21.68
N ASP A 180 -34.78 -9.77 22.11
CA ASP A 180 -34.76 -11.03 21.39
C ASP A 180 -36.10 -11.30 20.69
N LYS A 181 -36.06 -11.60 19.39
CA LYS A 181 -36.64 -12.81 18.77
C LYS A 181 -36.01 -13.08 17.40
N GLN A 182 -35.78 -14.37 17.15
CA GLN A 182 -35.32 -14.99 15.91
C GLN A 182 -36.05 -14.51 14.64
N GLY A 183 -35.33 -14.60 13.51
CA GLY A 183 -35.95 -14.72 12.19
C GLY A 183 -34.99 -14.32 11.09
N GLY A 184 -34.29 -15.29 10.50
CA GLY A 184 -33.37 -15.04 9.40
C GLY A 184 -34.08 -14.63 8.12
N ASN A 185 -33.40 -13.85 7.28
CA ASN A 185 -33.48 -14.03 5.84
C ASN A 185 -32.22 -13.47 5.17
N MET A 186 -31.58 -14.32 4.37
CA MET A 186 -30.43 -14.01 3.52
C MET A 186 -30.93 -13.25 2.28
N SER A 187 -30.46 -12.02 2.08
CA SER A 187 -30.50 -11.38 0.76
C SER A 187 -29.09 -11.26 0.21
N THR A 188 -28.79 -12.16 -0.70
CA THR A 188 -27.66 -12.17 -1.63
C THR A 188 -27.68 -10.87 -2.45
N TRP A 189 -26.56 -10.15 -2.50
CA TRP A 189 -26.36 -9.02 -3.41
C TRP A 189 -25.42 -9.46 -4.54
N ASN A 190 -25.90 -9.35 -5.78
CA ASN A 190 -25.08 -9.35 -7.00
C ASN A 190 -24.39 -8.00 -7.15
#